data_AF-A0A3P6SRY6-F1
#
_entry.id   AF-A0A3P6SRY6-F1
#
_cell.length_a   1.000
_cell.length_b   1.000
_cell.length_c   1.000
_cell.angle_alpha   90.00
_cell.angle_beta   90.00
_cell.angle_gamma   90.00
#
_symmetry.space_group_name_H-M   'P 1'
#
loop_
_entity.id
_entity.type
_entity.pdbx_description
1 polymer ?
#
loop_
_entity_poly.entity_id
_entity_poly.type
_entity_poly.pdbx_seq_one_letter_code
_entity_poly.pdbx_strand_id
1 'polypeptide(L)'
;MLMQPGKFTGYCYLAVSHADWEVRDTVVEIAAAVPCFRPMLGPLTPLVKFDPSPYVRAAALRCLILDSQYHQDELPQLCESVVLLDADAEPRLVAIRYLQGTLAKNISHVFRILPKAIEDTDDEVRRIMIDMCPSLLVVEEYAADTAKELQEWTEDAEIGAAVREVLGEPAAERPDPVEHILADMMNALRVNIDDTIDCY
;
A
#
# COMPACT_ATOMS: atom_id res chain seq x y z
N MET A 1 -39.90 14.76 14.23
CA MET A 1 -39.28 15.48 15.35
C MET A 1 -37.94 16.02 14.84
N LEU A 2 -37.89 17.28 14.43
CA LEU A 2 -36.68 17.87 13.83
C LEU A 2 -35.74 18.30 14.96
N MET A 3 -34.56 17.67 15.05
CA MET A 3 -33.50 18.12 15.96
C MET A 3 -33.03 19.52 15.57
N GLN A 4 -32.74 20.37 16.56
CA GLN A 4 -32.19 21.70 16.31
C GLN A 4 -30.71 21.59 15.86
N PRO A 5 -30.28 22.33 14.82
CA PRO A 5 -28.96 22.19 14.21
C PRO A 5 -27.79 22.25 15.22
N GLY A 6 -27.85 23.17 16.20
CA GLY A 6 -26.78 23.35 17.19
C GLY A 6 -26.64 22.20 18.20
N LYS A 7 -27.68 21.40 18.44
CA LYS A 7 -27.59 20.21 19.31
C LYS A 7 -26.91 19.07 18.56
N PHE A 8 -27.18 18.92 17.27
CA PHE A 8 -26.62 17.86 16.43
C PHE A 8 -25.11 18.01 16.25
N THR A 9 -24.60 19.24 16.06
CA THR A 9 -23.13 19.50 16.01
C THR A 9 -22.43 19.12 17.31
N GLY A 10 -23.07 19.39 18.46
CA GLY A 10 -22.55 18.98 19.77
C GLY A 10 -22.43 17.47 19.92
N TYR A 11 -23.40 16.70 19.40
CA TYR A 11 -23.36 15.24 19.46
C TYR A 11 -22.27 14.63 18.57
N CYS A 12 -22.07 15.14 17.35
CA CYS A 12 -21.00 14.67 16.47
C CYS A 12 -19.62 14.94 17.07
N TYR A 13 -19.40 16.13 17.61
CA TYR A 13 -18.13 16.48 18.27
C TYR A 13 -17.85 15.60 19.50
N LEU A 14 -18.87 15.36 20.34
CA LEU A 14 -18.76 14.46 21.48
C LEU A 14 -18.47 13.01 21.05
N ALA A 15 -19.08 12.56 19.94
CA ALA A 15 -18.88 11.22 19.44
C ALA A 15 -17.47 10.99 18.86
N VAL A 16 -16.87 11.99 18.22
CA VAL A 16 -15.47 11.95 17.76
C VAL A 16 -14.46 11.90 18.92
N SER A 17 -14.86 12.33 20.12
CA SER A 17 -14.03 12.24 21.33
C SER A 17 -14.47 11.10 22.26
N HIS A 18 -15.32 10.19 21.79
CA HIS A 18 -15.84 9.10 22.60
C HIS A 18 -14.73 8.12 22.99
N ALA A 19 -14.81 7.53 24.19
CA ALA A 19 -13.77 6.61 24.68
C ALA A 19 -13.69 5.32 23.82
N ASP A 20 -14.84 4.81 23.40
CA ASP A 20 -14.96 3.68 22.50
C ASP A 20 -14.60 4.08 21.06
N TRP A 21 -13.64 3.37 20.47
CA TRP A 21 -13.18 3.63 19.11
C TRP A 21 -14.22 3.25 18.06
N GLU A 22 -15.08 2.26 18.30
CA GLU A 22 -16.12 1.86 17.34
C GLU A 22 -17.13 2.99 17.13
N VAL A 23 -17.42 3.73 18.20
CA VAL A 23 -18.29 4.92 18.14
C VAL A 23 -17.63 6.04 17.34
N ARG A 24 -16.32 6.29 17.57
CA ARG A 24 -15.58 7.29 16.81
C ARG A 24 -15.54 6.93 15.33
N ASP A 25 -15.19 5.68 15.02
CA ASP A 25 -15.11 5.14 13.66
C ASP A 25 -16.44 5.27 12.94
N THR A 26 -17.53 4.80 13.56
CA THR A 26 -18.90 4.90 13.03
C THR A 26 -19.26 6.34 12.67
N VAL A 27 -18.98 7.30 13.54
CA VAL A 27 -19.32 8.70 13.28
C VAL A 27 -18.50 9.29 12.13
N VAL A 28 -17.22 8.92 12.02
CA VAL A 28 -16.37 9.36 10.91
C VAL A 28 -16.81 8.72 9.60
N GLU A 29 -17.13 7.43 9.59
CA GLU A 29 -17.66 6.72 8.42
C GLU A 29 -19.02 7.27 7.95
N ILE A 30 -19.91 7.60 8.89
CA ILE A 30 -21.17 8.28 8.56
C ILE A 30 -20.89 9.62 7.88
N ALA A 31 -19.88 10.39 8.32
CA ALA A 31 -19.52 11.64 7.66
C ALA A 31 -18.86 11.43 6.28
N ALA A 32 -18.14 10.32 6.08
CA ALA A 32 -17.63 9.95 4.77
C ALA A 32 -18.80 9.71 3.79
N ALA A 33 -19.83 8.97 4.22
CA ALA A 33 -21.02 8.68 3.43
C ALA A 33 -21.97 9.88 3.26
N VAL A 34 -22.04 10.78 4.24
CA VAL A 34 -22.97 11.90 4.29
C VAL A 34 -22.20 13.23 4.41
N PRO A 35 -21.86 13.90 3.29
CA PRO A 35 -20.94 15.04 3.27
C PRO A 35 -21.32 16.21 4.19
N CYS A 36 -22.61 16.45 4.43
CA CYS A 36 -23.06 17.54 5.30
C CYS A 36 -22.68 17.34 6.78
N PHE A 37 -22.26 16.14 7.18
CA PHE A 37 -21.78 15.86 8.54
C PHE A 37 -20.27 16.08 8.71
N ARG A 38 -19.46 16.11 7.64
CA ARG A 38 -17.99 16.29 7.76
C ARG A 38 -17.61 17.59 8.48
N PRO A 39 -18.21 18.76 8.18
CA PRO A 39 -17.90 19.99 8.91
C PRO A 39 -18.24 19.91 10.41
N MET A 40 -19.12 18.98 10.80
CA MET A 40 -19.59 18.82 12.18
C MET A 40 -18.62 18.00 13.04
N LEU A 41 -17.66 17.30 12.41
CA LEU A 41 -16.63 16.53 13.12
C LEU A 41 -15.49 17.41 13.65
N GLY A 42 -15.39 18.64 13.18
CA GLY A 42 -14.26 19.51 13.47
C GLY A 42 -13.00 19.09 12.69
N PRO A 43 -11.80 19.47 13.15
CA PRO A 43 -10.55 19.16 12.45
C PRO A 43 -10.26 17.65 12.50
N LEU A 44 -10.06 17.04 11.32
CA LEU A 44 -9.81 15.61 11.19
C LEU A 44 -8.32 15.23 11.26
N THR A 45 -7.41 16.15 10.91
CA THR A 45 -5.96 15.90 10.95
C THR A 45 -5.45 15.37 12.29
N PRO A 46 -5.92 15.86 13.46
CA PRO A 46 -5.55 15.28 14.75
C PRO A 46 -5.97 13.82 14.90
N LEU A 47 -7.13 13.41 14.38
CA LEU A 47 -7.56 12.02 14.40
C LEU A 47 -6.62 11.17 13.56
N VAL A 48 -6.30 11.60 12.33
CA VAL A 48 -5.36 10.89 11.44
C VAL A 48 -4.00 10.69 12.09
N LYS A 49 -3.52 11.64 12.90
CA LYS A 49 -2.17 11.57 13.50
C LYS A 49 -2.12 10.84 14.83
N PHE A 50 -3.20 10.89 15.62
CA PHE A 50 -3.10 10.57 17.05
C PHE A 50 -4.22 9.68 17.58
N ASP A 51 -5.24 9.33 16.79
CA ASP A 51 -6.25 8.39 17.27
C ASP A 51 -5.61 7.01 17.53
N PRO A 52 -5.84 6.38 18.68
CA PRO A 52 -5.25 5.07 18.98
C PRO A 52 -5.76 3.96 18.05
N SER A 53 -6.95 4.10 17.44
CA SER A 53 -7.51 3.09 16.55
C SER A 53 -7.10 3.34 15.09
N PRO A 54 -6.49 2.35 14.41
CA PRO A 54 -6.13 2.49 13.00
C PRO A 54 -7.35 2.71 12.10
N TYR A 55 -8.50 2.13 12.46
CA TYR A 55 -9.74 2.31 11.70
C TYR A 55 -10.21 3.77 11.72
N VAL A 56 -10.17 4.41 12.88
CA VAL A 56 -10.53 5.83 13.02
C VAL A 56 -9.55 6.72 12.26
N ARG A 57 -8.23 6.44 12.34
CA ARG A 57 -7.22 7.18 11.57
C ARG A 57 -7.48 7.09 10.07
N ALA A 58 -7.74 5.88 9.58
CA ALA A 58 -8.02 5.62 8.17
C ALA A 58 -9.35 6.27 7.71
N ALA A 59 -10.42 6.15 8.49
CA ALA A 59 -11.71 6.78 8.22
C ALA A 59 -11.59 8.31 8.16
N ALA A 60 -10.83 8.91 9.08
CA ALA A 60 -10.59 10.35 9.10
C ALA A 60 -9.80 10.80 7.87
N LEU A 61 -8.80 10.01 7.44
CA LEU A 61 -8.03 10.29 6.24
C LEU A 61 -8.89 10.18 4.98
N ARG A 62 -9.78 9.17 4.88
CA ARG A 62 -10.77 9.04 3.79
C ARG A 62 -11.66 10.27 3.69
N CYS A 63 -12.14 10.80 4.82
CA CYS A 63 -12.92 12.05 4.84
C CYS A 63 -12.12 13.23 4.26
N LEU A 64 -10.86 13.41 4.66
CA LEU A 64 -9.99 14.46 4.11
C LEU A 64 -9.76 14.30 2.60
N ILE A 65 -9.60 13.07 2.11
CA ILE A 65 -9.45 12.76 0.69
C ILE A 65 -10.71 13.11 -0.11
N LEU A 66 -11.89 12.81 0.43
CA LEU A 66 -13.18 13.17 -0.19
C LEU A 66 -13.36 14.70 -0.29
N ASP A 67 -12.69 15.45 0.58
CA ASP A 67 -12.65 16.92 0.60
C ASP A 67 -11.32 17.48 0.04
N SER A 68 -10.54 16.67 -0.71
CA SER A 68 -9.18 16.99 -1.18
C SER A 68 -9.05 18.32 -1.92
N GLN A 69 -10.11 18.81 -2.56
CA GLN A 69 -10.11 20.12 -3.20
C GLN A 69 -9.80 21.28 -2.22
N TYR A 70 -10.02 21.09 -0.92
CA TYR A 70 -9.73 22.05 0.14
C TYR A 70 -8.39 21.80 0.84
N HIS A 71 -7.67 20.74 0.48
CA HIS A 71 -6.46 20.28 1.16
C HIS A 71 -5.31 19.98 0.17
N GLN A 72 -5.31 20.61 -1.00
CA GLN A 72 -4.42 20.24 -2.10
C GLN A 72 -2.93 20.27 -1.73
N ASP A 73 -2.50 21.23 -0.90
CA ASP A 73 -1.10 21.39 -0.51
C ASP A 73 -0.73 20.52 0.71
N GLU A 74 -1.66 20.32 1.64
CA GLU A 74 -1.39 19.65 2.91
C GLU A 74 -1.59 18.12 2.84
N LEU A 75 -2.55 17.67 2.03
CA LEU A 75 -2.95 16.27 1.97
C LEU A 75 -1.86 15.35 1.42
N PRO A 76 -1.09 15.70 0.36
CA PRO A 76 0.03 14.89 -0.08
C PRO A 76 1.09 14.69 1.00
N GLN A 77 1.46 15.76 1.72
CA GLN A 77 2.42 15.69 2.82
C GLN A 77 1.91 14.86 4.00
N LEU A 78 0.60 14.96 4.31
CA LEU A 78 -0.03 14.12 5.32
C LEU A 78 0.01 12.64 4.91
N CYS A 79 -0.33 12.32 3.66
CA CYS A 79 -0.31 10.94 3.15
C CYS A 79 1.12 10.38 3.14
N GLU A 80 2.11 11.16 2.69
CA GLU A 80 3.53 10.79 2.78
C GLU A 80 3.90 10.44 4.23
N SER A 81 3.52 11.30 5.19
CA SER A 81 3.81 11.09 6.60
C SER A 81 3.13 9.83 7.16
N VAL A 82 1.89 9.55 6.74
CA VAL A 82 1.14 8.33 7.15
C VAL A 82 1.83 7.08 6.63
N VAL A 83 2.22 7.03 5.36
CA VAL A 83 2.95 5.88 4.80
C VAL A 83 4.28 5.65 5.53
N LEU A 84 5.00 6.74 5.85
CA LEU A 84 6.31 6.64 6.49
C LEU A 84 6.26 6.24 7.96
N LEU A 85 5.21 6.64 8.70
CA LEU A 85 5.22 6.65 10.16
C LEU A 85 4.09 5.84 10.81
N ASP A 86 2.98 5.59 10.13
CA ASP A 86 1.87 4.85 10.74
C ASP A 86 2.27 3.39 10.93
N ALA A 87 2.00 2.83 12.12
CA ALA A 87 2.37 1.46 12.45
C ALA A 87 1.42 0.43 11.83
N ASP A 88 0.18 0.83 11.54
CA ASP A 88 -0.87 -0.05 11.04
C ASP A 88 -1.04 0.09 9.53
N ALA A 89 -1.34 -1.02 8.85
CA ALA A 89 -1.49 -1.03 7.40
C ALA A 89 -2.71 -0.22 6.91
N GLU A 90 -3.82 -0.23 7.66
CA GLU A 90 -5.09 0.36 7.21
C GLU A 90 -4.99 1.86 6.87
N PRO A 91 -4.38 2.74 7.71
CA PRO A 91 -4.08 4.12 7.32
C PRO A 91 -3.09 4.23 6.15
N ARG A 92 -2.04 3.40 6.12
CA ARG A 92 -1.03 3.40 5.05
C ARG A 92 -1.65 3.07 3.70
N LEU A 93 -2.57 2.11 3.65
CA LEU A 93 -3.34 1.74 2.45
C LEU A 93 -4.20 2.89 1.92
N VAL A 94 -4.87 3.62 2.81
CA VAL A 94 -5.66 4.79 2.40
C VAL A 94 -4.74 5.89 1.82
N ALA A 95 -3.62 6.15 2.50
CA ALA A 95 -2.66 7.18 2.10
C ALA A 95 -1.99 6.86 0.74
N ILE A 96 -1.50 5.62 0.57
CA ILE A 96 -0.82 5.23 -0.67
C ILE A 96 -1.77 5.16 -1.86
N ARG A 97 -3.02 4.74 -1.67
CA ARG A 97 -4.05 4.77 -2.74
C ARG A 97 -4.38 6.20 -3.18
N TYR A 98 -4.39 7.17 -2.27
CA TYR A 98 -4.53 8.58 -2.64
C TYR A 98 -3.36 9.05 -3.50
N LEU A 99 -2.14 8.74 -3.09
CA LEU A 99 -0.92 9.11 -3.83
C LEU A 99 -0.90 8.43 -5.22
N GLN A 100 -1.30 7.17 -5.32
CA GLN A 100 -1.46 6.45 -6.58
C GLN A 100 -2.50 7.12 -7.50
N GLY A 101 -3.69 7.43 -6.97
CA GLY A 101 -4.75 8.09 -7.73
C GLY A 101 -4.41 9.53 -8.17
N THR A 102 -3.38 10.13 -7.57
CA THR A 102 -2.93 11.51 -7.85
C THR A 102 -1.47 11.58 -8.29
N LEU A 103 -0.90 10.46 -8.74
CA LEU A 103 0.53 10.25 -8.99
C LEU A 103 1.18 11.36 -9.81
N ALA A 104 0.55 11.77 -10.91
CA ALA A 104 1.08 12.81 -11.80
C ALA A 104 1.35 14.16 -11.09
N LYS A 105 0.59 14.48 -10.04
CA LYS A 105 0.77 15.71 -9.25
C LYS A 105 1.71 15.52 -8.06
N ASN A 106 1.83 14.28 -7.58
CA ASN A 106 2.46 13.95 -6.30
C ASN A 106 3.66 13.00 -6.47
N ILE A 107 4.28 12.97 -7.64
CA ILE A 107 5.35 12.03 -7.97
C ILE A 107 6.57 12.15 -7.05
N SER A 108 6.89 13.36 -6.59
CA SER A 108 7.98 13.59 -5.63
C SER A 108 7.68 12.99 -4.25
N HIS A 109 6.41 13.01 -3.81
CA HIS A 109 5.99 12.33 -2.58
C HIS A 109 6.06 10.82 -2.75
N VAL A 110 5.64 10.30 -3.90
CA VAL A 110 5.72 8.86 -4.23
C VAL A 110 7.17 8.37 -4.23
N PHE A 111 8.10 9.14 -4.81
CA PHE A 111 9.52 8.84 -4.75
C PHE A 111 10.05 8.76 -3.32
N ARG A 112 9.65 9.69 -2.43
CA ARG A 112 10.12 9.71 -1.04
C ARG A 112 9.62 8.53 -0.21
N ILE A 113 8.43 8.03 -0.48
CA ILE A 113 7.88 6.88 0.26
C ILE A 113 8.39 5.54 -0.27
N LEU A 114 8.97 5.50 -1.49
CA LEU A 114 9.35 4.28 -2.18
C LEU A 114 10.08 3.28 -1.28
N PRO A 115 11.20 3.62 -0.61
CA PRO A 115 11.95 2.65 0.19
C PRO A 115 11.11 2.05 1.32
N LYS A 116 10.25 2.87 1.94
CA LYS A 116 9.42 2.40 3.06
C LYS A 116 8.22 1.57 2.60
N ALA A 117 7.60 1.94 1.48
CA ALA A 117 6.41 1.29 0.98
C ALA A 117 6.72 -0.04 0.28
N ILE A 118 7.90 -0.20 -0.33
CA ILE A 118 8.31 -1.48 -0.94
C ILE A 118 8.75 -2.53 0.09
N GLU A 119 9.32 -2.06 1.22
CA GLU A 119 9.64 -2.87 2.41
C GLU A 119 8.41 -3.15 3.30
N ASP A 120 7.24 -2.59 2.99
CA ASP A 120 6.08 -2.67 3.88
C ASP A 120 5.71 -4.13 4.19
N THR A 121 5.23 -4.39 5.41
CA THR A 121 4.79 -5.73 5.82
C THR A 121 3.43 -6.12 5.23
N ASP A 122 2.69 -5.16 4.67
CA ASP A 122 1.41 -5.38 4.02
C ASP A 122 1.57 -5.52 2.49
N ASP A 123 1.26 -6.70 1.97
CA ASP A 123 1.42 -7.05 0.54
C ASP A 123 0.68 -6.10 -0.41
N GLU A 124 -0.43 -5.49 0.01
CA GLU A 124 -1.16 -4.56 -0.83
C GLU A 124 -0.44 -3.21 -0.92
N VAL A 125 0.13 -2.71 0.18
CA VAL A 125 1.00 -1.51 0.14
C VAL A 125 2.19 -1.74 -0.79
N ARG A 126 2.87 -2.89 -0.68
CA ARG A 126 4.01 -3.25 -1.53
C ARG A 126 3.63 -3.27 -3.01
N ARG A 127 2.52 -3.94 -3.35
CA ARG A 127 2.02 -4.03 -4.73
C ARG A 127 1.66 -2.66 -5.31
N ILE A 128 0.96 -1.82 -4.56
CA ILE A 128 0.62 -0.46 -5.01
C ILE A 128 1.88 0.36 -5.26
N MET A 129 2.92 0.20 -4.43
CA MET A 129 4.21 0.88 -4.65
C MET A 129 4.85 0.43 -5.97
N ILE A 130 4.92 -0.88 -6.22
CA ILE A 130 5.47 -1.45 -7.46
C ILE A 130 4.70 -0.95 -8.69
N ASP A 131 3.37 -0.88 -8.62
CA ASP A 131 2.53 -0.38 -9.71
C ASP A 131 2.82 1.09 -10.07
N MET A 132 3.30 1.89 -9.11
CA MET A 132 3.68 3.29 -9.34
C MET A 132 5.11 3.46 -9.86
N CYS A 133 6.01 2.48 -9.62
CA CYS A 133 7.42 2.55 -9.98
C CYS A 133 7.71 2.80 -11.48
N PRO A 134 6.93 2.25 -12.45
CA PRO A 134 7.10 2.61 -13.85
C PRO A 134 7.02 4.12 -14.11
N SER A 135 6.17 4.85 -13.37
CA SER A 135 6.07 6.31 -13.51
C SER A 135 7.29 7.04 -12.94
N LEU A 136 7.92 6.49 -11.90
CA LEU A 136 9.17 7.02 -11.35
C LEU A 136 10.34 6.78 -12.31
N LEU A 137 10.40 5.60 -12.96
CA LEU A 137 11.46 5.22 -13.90
C LEU A 137 11.49 6.08 -15.17
N VAL A 138 10.37 6.69 -15.57
CA VAL A 138 10.32 7.57 -16.75
C VAL A 138 10.65 9.04 -16.42
N VAL A 139 10.76 9.40 -15.15
CA VAL A 139 11.16 10.75 -14.72
C VAL A 139 12.66 10.77 -14.48
N GLU A 140 13.40 11.53 -15.30
CA GLU A 140 14.87 11.59 -15.29
C GLU A 140 15.44 11.87 -13.89
N GLU A 141 14.78 12.73 -13.11
CA GLU A 141 15.18 13.06 -11.73
C GLU A 141 15.17 11.85 -10.78
N TYR A 142 14.27 10.89 -10.98
CA TYR A 142 14.03 9.76 -10.05
C TYR A 142 14.45 8.40 -10.60
N ALA A 143 14.68 8.30 -11.91
CA ALA A 143 14.84 7.02 -12.60
C ALA A 143 16.00 6.18 -12.04
N ALA A 144 17.18 6.79 -11.87
CA ALA A 144 18.38 6.07 -11.42
C ALA A 144 18.23 5.51 -10.00
N ASP A 145 17.74 6.33 -9.08
CA ASP A 145 17.57 5.94 -7.67
C ASP A 145 16.40 4.94 -7.50
N THR A 146 15.33 5.10 -8.28
CA THR A 146 14.23 4.13 -8.32
C THR A 146 14.71 2.76 -8.82
N ALA A 147 15.46 2.72 -9.92
CA ALA A 147 16.00 1.47 -10.44
C ALA A 147 16.94 0.79 -9.44
N LYS A 148 17.78 1.58 -8.77
CA LYS A 148 18.67 1.08 -7.73
C LYS A 148 17.90 0.47 -6.56
N GLU A 149 16.89 1.16 -6.05
CA GLU A 149 16.03 0.65 -4.98
C GLU A 149 15.36 -0.66 -5.40
N LEU A 150 14.73 -0.71 -6.57
CA LEU A 150 14.07 -1.91 -7.09
C LEU A 150 15.02 -3.11 -7.22
N GLN A 151 16.28 -2.90 -7.60
CA GLN A 151 17.25 -4.00 -7.72
C GLN A 151 17.42 -4.79 -6.42
N GLU A 152 17.30 -4.13 -5.26
CA GLU A 152 17.40 -4.76 -3.94
C GLU A 152 16.27 -5.78 -3.67
N TRP A 153 15.15 -5.66 -4.41
CA TRP A 153 13.93 -6.45 -4.21
C TRP A 153 13.69 -7.52 -5.29
N THR A 154 14.61 -7.69 -6.24
CA THR A 154 14.46 -8.67 -7.34
C THR A 154 14.36 -10.11 -6.85
N GLU A 155 15.04 -10.45 -5.76
CA GLU A 155 15.04 -11.79 -5.15
C GLU A 155 14.00 -11.97 -4.04
N ASP A 156 13.15 -10.97 -3.81
CA ASP A 156 12.04 -11.10 -2.86
C ASP A 156 11.03 -12.17 -3.34
N ALA A 157 10.61 -13.04 -2.43
CA ALA A 157 9.78 -14.19 -2.75
C ALA A 157 8.35 -13.81 -3.19
N GLU A 158 7.86 -12.66 -2.75
CA GLU A 158 6.49 -12.20 -2.98
C GLU A 158 6.44 -11.20 -4.13
N ILE A 159 7.38 -10.25 -4.17
CA ILE A 159 7.35 -9.13 -5.11
C ILE A 159 8.42 -9.19 -6.20
N GLY A 160 9.44 -10.04 -6.07
CA GLY A 160 10.61 -10.03 -6.95
C GLY A 160 10.31 -10.28 -8.42
N ALA A 161 9.29 -11.09 -8.73
CA ALA A 161 8.82 -11.28 -10.10
C ALA A 161 8.27 -9.98 -10.71
N ALA A 162 7.40 -9.26 -9.99
CA ALA A 162 6.83 -8.00 -10.45
C ALA A 162 7.88 -6.89 -10.55
N VAL A 163 8.83 -6.85 -9.61
CA VAL A 163 9.97 -5.93 -9.63
C VAL A 163 10.83 -6.14 -10.89
N ARG A 164 11.18 -7.40 -11.23
CA ARG A 164 11.92 -7.72 -12.45
C ARG A 164 11.16 -7.34 -13.72
N GLU A 165 9.84 -7.52 -13.74
CA GLU A 165 8.99 -7.06 -14.84
C GLU A 165 9.06 -5.53 -15.00
N VAL A 166 8.95 -4.78 -13.90
CA VAL A 166 9.08 -3.31 -13.91
C VAL A 166 10.47 -2.85 -14.39
N LEU A 167 11.52 -3.58 -14.03
CA LEU A 167 12.90 -3.33 -14.49
C LEU A 167 13.13 -3.76 -15.95
N GLY A 168 12.16 -4.42 -16.60
CA GLY A 168 12.25 -4.88 -17.99
C GLY A 168 13.15 -6.11 -18.15
N GLU A 169 13.39 -6.87 -17.09
CA GLU A 169 14.13 -8.13 -17.19
C GLU A 169 13.31 -9.17 -17.96
N PRO A 170 13.97 -10.02 -18.77
CA PRO A 170 13.28 -11.12 -19.43
C PRO A 170 12.66 -12.03 -18.36
N ALA A 171 11.44 -12.51 -18.61
CA ALA A 171 10.83 -13.50 -17.74
C ALA A 171 11.80 -14.65 -17.57
N ALA A 172 12.24 -14.91 -16.33
CA ALA A 172 13.10 -16.04 -16.04
C ALA A 172 12.42 -17.29 -16.62
N GLU A 173 13.11 -17.97 -17.53
CA GLU A 173 12.70 -19.31 -17.97
C GLU A 173 12.63 -20.14 -16.70
N ARG A 174 11.42 -20.33 -16.15
CA ARG A 174 11.21 -21.38 -15.16
C ARG A 174 11.51 -22.65 -15.93
N PRO A 175 12.59 -23.37 -15.63
CA PRO A 175 12.80 -24.65 -16.26
C PRO A 175 11.54 -25.47 -16.02
N ASP A 176 10.98 -26.02 -17.09
CA ASP A 176 9.73 -26.76 -17.01
C ASP A 176 9.91 -27.81 -15.91
N PRO A 177 9.08 -27.84 -14.85
CA PRO A 177 9.20 -28.84 -13.81
C PRO A 177 9.21 -30.27 -14.39
N VAL A 178 8.59 -30.46 -15.57
CA VAL A 178 8.66 -31.71 -16.34
C VAL A 178 10.07 -31.97 -16.88
N GLU A 179 10.79 -30.96 -17.39
CA GLU A 179 12.16 -31.14 -17.89
C GLU A 179 13.14 -31.53 -16.79
N HIS A 180 13.01 -30.95 -15.59
CA HIS A 180 13.83 -31.36 -14.44
C HIS A 180 13.52 -32.77 -13.97
N ILE A 181 12.23 -33.14 -13.88
CA ILE A 181 11.83 -34.51 -13.53
C ILE A 181 12.32 -35.51 -14.59
N LEU A 182 12.19 -35.18 -15.88
CA LEU A 182 12.67 -36.03 -16.97
C LEU A 182 14.20 -36.15 -16.95
N ALA A 183 14.93 -35.07 -16.70
CA ALA A 183 16.39 -35.10 -16.57
C ALA A 183 16.85 -35.96 -15.40
N ASP A 184 16.19 -35.85 -14.23
CA ASP A 184 16.48 -36.65 -13.05
C ASP A 184 16.12 -38.13 -13.27
N MET A 185 14.99 -38.42 -13.91
CA MET A 185 14.61 -39.78 -14.29
C MET A 185 15.61 -40.39 -15.29
N MET A 186 16.04 -39.63 -16.31
CA MET A 186 17.02 -40.09 -17.28
C MET A 186 18.41 -40.31 -16.67
N ASN A 187 18.81 -39.47 -15.71
CA ASN A 187 20.04 -39.65 -14.96
C ASN A 187 19.98 -40.86 -14.04
N ALA A 188 18.87 -41.09 -13.34
CA ALA A 188 18.65 -42.28 -12.50
C ALA A 188 18.65 -43.58 -13.33
N LEU A 189 18.08 -43.55 -14.54
CA LEU A 189 18.10 -44.68 -15.47
C LEU A 189 19.50 -44.96 -16.04
N ARG A 190 20.33 -43.91 -16.23
CA ARG A 190 21.73 -44.08 -16.67
C ARG A 190 22.62 -44.77 -15.64
N VAL A 191 22.38 -44.57 -14.35
CA VAL A 191 23.15 -45.24 -13.28
C VAL A 191 22.90 -46.75 -13.25
N ASN A 192 21.72 -47.21 -13.71
CA ASN A 192 21.33 -48.63 -13.63
C ASN A 192 21.81 -49.51 -14.80
N ILE A 193 22.56 -48.98 -15.78
CA ILE A 193 23.02 -49.77 -16.95
C ILE A 193 24.40 -50.41 -16.69
N ASP A 194 25.22 -49.82 -15.82
CA ASP A 194 26.57 -50.34 -15.51
C ASP A 194 26.60 -51.39 -14.38
N ASP A 195 25.50 -51.59 -13.64
CA ASP A 195 25.42 -52.56 -12.52
C ASP A 195 24.78 -53.90 -12.90
N THR A 196 24.51 -54.14 -14.19
CA THR A 196 24.10 -55.48 -14.65
C THR A 196 25.31 -56.40 -14.72
N ILE A 197 25.71 -56.97 -13.59
CA ILE A 197 26.59 -58.14 -13.56
C ILE A 197 25.83 -59.30 -14.21
N ASP A 198 26.30 -59.69 -15.39
CA ASP A 198 25.89 -60.90 -16.11
C ASP A 198 26.30 -62.13 -15.28
N CYS A 199 25.38 -62.59 -14.42
CA CYS A 199 25.51 -63.85 -13.71
C CYS A 199 24.79 -64.93 -14.53
N TYR A 200 25.59 -65.83 -15.12
CA TYR A 200 25.21 -67.08 -15.80
C TYR A 200 23.98 -67.80 -15.23
#